data_AF-A0A7K2JLL3-F1
#
_entry.id   AF-A0A7K2JLL3-F1
#
_cell.length_a   1.000
_cell.length_b   1.000
_cell.length_c   1.000
_cell.angle_alpha   90.00
_cell.angle_beta   90.00
_cell.angle_gamma   90.00
#
_symmetry.space_group_name_H-M   'P 1'
#
loop_
_entity.id
_entity.type
_entity.pdbx_description
1 polymer ?
#
loop_
_entity_poly.entity_id
_entity_poly.type
_entity_poly.pdbx_seq_one_letter_code
_entity_poly.pdbx_strand_id
1 'polypeptide(L)'
;MAFKVGDKVEHRTFGKGEIVFGPFEHSAGPDHYLMKQDYNGAPFTLAVGEAMTPAAKFTVGDKVKGAFSGTVFTIAGGPFRNGGNEWYATRTASGDVTSNGAGVLVAVDPEPAQDKDVKVGDVVRILEDEAFNADVKAGDLFVVKALTTDFYGTEIRVKVDAEAGARMTQWAFRPQDFEKVAADKVAVVDGKVYDLSARYRDQDGDYWTFKDVAGIVRGHCAGSNRDTSAYIGAYSDTLSDAIASYGPLVRV
;
A
#
# COMPACT_ATOMS: atom_id res chain seq x y z
N MET A 1 -16.21 2.38 32.63
CA MET A 1 -16.11 2.72 31.19
C MET A 1 -16.89 1.66 30.44
N ALA A 2 -17.81 2.04 29.54
CA ALA A 2 -18.59 1.09 28.77
C ALA A 2 -17.99 0.99 27.35
N PHE A 3 -17.75 -0.24 26.88
CA PHE A 3 -17.33 -0.52 25.51
C PHE A 3 -18.54 -0.66 24.59
N LYS A 4 -18.34 -0.45 23.30
CA LYS A 4 -19.32 -0.64 22.23
C LYS A 4 -18.87 -1.76 21.30
N VAL A 5 -19.84 -2.39 20.63
CA VAL A 5 -19.55 -3.32 19.53
C VAL A 5 -18.72 -2.60 18.46
N GLY A 6 -17.63 -3.25 18.02
CA GLY A 6 -16.62 -2.70 17.12
C GLY A 6 -15.41 -2.07 17.81
N ASP A 7 -15.46 -1.83 19.13
CA ASP A 7 -14.31 -1.30 19.86
C ASP A 7 -13.17 -2.31 19.85
N LYS A 8 -11.98 -1.85 19.43
CA LYS A 8 -10.73 -2.61 19.61
C LYS A 8 -10.27 -2.46 21.06
N VAL A 9 -9.97 -3.59 21.70
CA VAL A 9 -9.59 -3.67 23.12
C VAL A 9 -8.35 -4.54 23.30
N GLU A 10 -7.63 -4.31 24.39
CA GLU A 10 -6.55 -5.16 24.87
C GLU A 10 -6.92 -5.65 26.27
N HIS A 11 -6.94 -6.98 26.43
CA HIS A 11 -7.21 -7.65 27.69
C HIS A 11 -5.91 -8.26 28.23
N ARG A 12 -5.60 -8.02 29.50
CA ARG A 12 -4.34 -8.47 30.15
C ARG A 12 -3.98 -9.93 29.90
N THR A 13 -4.96 -10.83 29.92
CA THR A 13 -4.73 -12.29 29.76
C THR A 13 -4.90 -12.75 28.31
N PHE A 14 -5.80 -12.11 27.57
CA PHE A 14 -6.30 -12.63 26.30
C PHE A 14 -5.76 -11.85 25.09
N GLY A 15 -4.92 -10.83 25.33
CA GLY A 15 -4.31 -10.02 24.29
C GLY A 15 -5.33 -9.09 23.62
N LYS A 16 -5.05 -8.75 22.36
CA LYS A 16 -5.86 -7.83 21.56
C LYS A 16 -7.06 -8.52 20.93
N GLY A 17 -8.15 -7.77 20.80
CA GLY A 17 -9.34 -8.23 20.12
C GLY A 17 -10.36 -7.12 19.89
N GLU A 18 -11.53 -7.51 19.43
CA GLU A 18 -12.64 -6.62 19.13
C GLU A 18 -13.89 -7.04 19.90
N ILE A 19 -14.60 -6.08 20.48
CA ILE A 19 -15.91 -6.34 21.07
C ILE A 19 -16.91 -6.63 19.95
N VAL A 20 -17.39 -7.87 19.86
CA VAL A 20 -18.34 -8.30 18.84
C VAL A 20 -19.77 -8.39 19.35
N PHE A 21 -19.96 -8.39 20.68
CA PHE A 21 -21.28 -8.40 21.30
C PHE A 21 -21.26 -7.84 22.73
N GLY A 22 -22.38 -7.29 23.18
CA GLY A 22 -22.57 -6.77 24.54
C GLY A 22 -22.87 -5.27 24.62
N PRO A 23 -23.16 -4.74 25.82
CA PRO A 23 -23.21 -5.48 27.08
C PRO A 23 -24.39 -6.46 27.14
N PHE A 24 -24.22 -7.59 27.81
CA PHE A 24 -25.28 -8.59 28.03
C PHE A 24 -25.21 -9.21 29.43
N GLU A 25 -26.32 -9.80 29.87
CA GLU A 25 -26.40 -10.52 31.15
C GLU A 25 -25.86 -11.95 31.00
N HIS A 26 -24.87 -12.30 31.81
CA HIS A 26 -24.25 -13.62 31.84
C HIS A 26 -24.58 -14.31 33.16
N SER A 27 -24.47 -15.64 33.22
CA SER A 27 -24.73 -16.40 34.46
C SER A 27 -23.82 -16.00 35.63
N ALA A 28 -22.68 -15.37 35.33
CA ALA A 28 -21.74 -14.84 36.32
C ALA A 28 -22.02 -13.38 36.75
N GLY A 29 -23.01 -12.71 36.14
CA GLY A 29 -23.43 -11.36 36.48
C GLY A 29 -23.83 -10.51 35.25
N PRO A 30 -24.32 -9.29 35.50
CA PRO A 30 -24.62 -8.33 34.43
C PRO A 30 -23.35 -7.83 33.74
N ASP A 31 -23.51 -7.08 32.66
CA ASP A 31 -22.45 -6.30 31.99
C ASP A 31 -21.24 -7.13 31.50
N HIS A 32 -21.50 -8.19 30.74
CA HIS A 32 -20.45 -8.92 30.04
C HIS A 32 -20.38 -8.51 28.56
N TYR A 33 -19.20 -8.67 27.98
CA TYR A 33 -18.93 -8.47 26.55
C TYR A 33 -18.35 -9.73 25.93
N LEU A 34 -18.61 -9.94 24.64
CA LEU A 34 -17.95 -10.95 23.85
C LEU A 34 -16.84 -10.27 23.04
N MET A 35 -15.60 -10.64 23.30
CA MET A 35 -14.43 -10.20 22.55
C MET A 35 -13.99 -11.30 21.59
N LYS A 36 -13.76 -10.95 20.32
CA LYS A 36 -13.10 -11.83 19.34
C LYS A 36 -11.61 -11.51 19.32
N GLN A 37 -10.75 -12.50 19.61
CA GLN A 37 -9.29 -12.32 19.61
C GLN A 37 -8.73 -12.12 18.20
N ASP A 38 -7.71 -11.27 18.06
CA ASP A 38 -7.08 -11.00 16.76
C ASP A 38 -6.25 -12.21 16.26
N TYR A 39 -5.59 -12.97 17.15
CA TYR A 39 -4.60 -13.99 16.72
C TYR A 39 -5.22 -15.29 16.18
N ASN A 40 -6.37 -15.72 16.71
CA ASN A 40 -7.04 -16.96 16.28
C ASN A 40 -8.54 -16.81 16.05
N GLY A 41 -9.10 -15.60 16.23
CA GLY A 41 -10.52 -15.35 16.07
C GLY A 41 -11.42 -15.99 17.13
N ALA A 42 -10.87 -16.56 18.19
CA ALA A 42 -11.66 -17.23 19.22
C ALA A 42 -12.44 -16.20 20.06
N PRO A 43 -13.73 -16.47 20.35
CA PRO A 43 -14.55 -15.59 21.18
C PRO A 43 -14.32 -15.84 22.67
N PHE A 44 -14.27 -14.78 23.47
CA PHE A 44 -14.14 -14.82 24.92
C PHE A 44 -15.14 -13.87 25.57
N THR A 45 -15.78 -14.35 26.64
CA THR A 45 -16.65 -13.51 27.45
C THR A 45 -15.82 -12.80 28.51
N LEU A 46 -15.99 -11.48 28.65
CA LEU A 46 -15.26 -10.62 29.59
C LEU A 46 -16.24 -9.84 30.45
N ALA A 47 -15.99 -9.74 31.75
CA ALA A 47 -16.83 -8.96 32.66
C ALA A 47 -16.41 -7.47 32.65
N VAL A 48 -17.38 -6.56 32.80
CA VAL A 48 -17.08 -5.14 33.04
C VAL A 48 -16.21 -4.98 34.30
N GLY A 49 -15.07 -4.32 34.15
CA GLY A 49 -14.12 -4.09 35.24
C GLY A 49 -12.94 -5.06 35.27
N GLU A 50 -12.98 -6.14 34.47
CA GLU A 50 -11.75 -6.82 34.08
C GLU A 50 -10.86 -5.83 33.31
N ALA A 51 -9.53 -6.04 33.35
CA ALA A 51 -8.52 -5.14 32.80
C ALA A 51 -8.53 -5.10 31.27
N MET A 52 -9.67 -4.73 30.70
CA MET A 52 -9.86 -4.32 29.32
C MET A 52 -9.49 -2.85 29.23
N THR A 53 -8.45 -2.57 28.46
CA THR A 53 -8.12 -1.22 28.02
C THR A 53 -8.50 -1.07 26.55
N PRO A 54 -9.01 0.09 26.10
CA PRO A 54 -9.08 0.38 24.68
C PRO A 54 -7.73 0.09 24.03
N ALA A 55 -7.73 -0.65 22.92
CA ALA A 55 -6.50 -0.90 22.19
C ALA A 55 -5.94 0.46 21.71
N ALA A 56 -4.62 0.58 21.72
CA ALA A 56 -3.96 1.73 21.15
C ALA A 56 -4.44 1.93 19.71
N LYS A 57 -4.87 3.16 19.38
CA LYS A 57 -5.27 3.54 18.02
C LYS A 57 -4.11 3.37 17.03
N PHE A 58 -2.87 3.54 17.48
CA PHE A 58 -1.66 3.35 16.68
C PHE A 58 -0.60 2.58 17.45
N THR A 59 0.28 1.88 16.76
CA THR A 59 1.43 1.17 17.32
C THR A 59 2.75 1.87 17.03
N VAL A 60 3.78 1.62 17.85
CA VAL A 60 5.12 2.16 17.60
C VAL A 60 5.65 1.64 16.26
N GLY A 61 6.09 2.55 15.41
CA GLY A 61 6.50 2.26 14.03
C GLY A 61 5.47 2.68 12.98
N ASP A 62 4.19 2.85 13.35
CA ASP A 62 3.16 3.26 12.39
C ASP A 62 3.48 4.63 11.79
N LYS A 63 3.23 4.78 10.49
CA LYS A 63 3.19 6.08 9.83
C LYS A 63 1.82 6.71 10.03
N VAL A 64 1.81 7.96 10.48
CA VAL A 64 0.58 8.72 10.73
C VAL A 64 0.71 10.12 10.16
N LYS A 65 -0.40 10.69 9.69
CA LYS A 65 -0.46 12.05 9.16
C LYS A 65 -1.19 12.95 10.14
N GLY A 66 -0.63 14.12 10.43
CA GLY A 66 -1.33 15.17 11.15
C GLY A 66 -2.52 15.66 10.33
N ALA A 67 -3.73 15.52 10.86
CA ALA A 67 -4.98 15.83 10.15
C ALA A 67 -5.03 17.28 9.64
N PHE A 68 -4.41 18.21 10.38
CA PHE A 68 -4.40 19.64 10.05
C PHE A 68 -3.11 20.12 9.37
N SER A 69 -1.95 19.56 9.76
CA SER A 69 -0.65 20.01 9.23
C SER A 69 -0.28 19.31 7.93
N GLY A 70 -0.88 18.17 7.64
CA GLY A 70 -0.49 17.29 6.53
C GLY A 70 0.88 16.62 6.72
N THR A 71 1.59 16.91 7.81
CA THR A 71 2.90 16.35 8.12
C THR A 71 2.80 14.87 8.41
N VAL A 72 3.69 14.06 7.83
CA VAL A 72 3.83 12.64 8.14
C VAL A 72 4.79 12.46 9.30
N PHE A 73 4.38 11.64 10.25
CA PHE A 73 5.16 11.25 11.42
C PHE A 73 5.26 9.73 11.50
N THR A 74 6.24 9.26 12.27
CA THR A 74 6.33 7.86 12.73
C THR A 74 5.99 7.83 14.21
N ILE A 75 5.10 6.93 14.66
CA ILE A 75 4.83 6.75 16.08
C ILE A 75 6.10 6.24 16.76
N ALA A 76 6.66 7.04 17.66
CA ALA A 76 7.85 6.71 18.44
C ALA A 76 7.52 6.14 19.83
N GLY A 77 6.30 6.36 20.33
CA GLY A 77 5.87 5.89 21.64
C GLY A 77 4.42 6.25 21.93
N GLY A 78 3.79 5.52 22.86
CA GLY A 78 2.41 5.72 23.27
C GLY A 78 1.57 4.43 23.15
N PRO A 79 0.27 4.48 23.47
CA PRO A 79 -0.46 5.68 23.89
C PRO A 79 -0.10 6.13 25.31
N PHE A 80 0.05 7.44 25.51
CA PHE A 80 0.15 8.08 26.82
C PHE A 80 -1.18 8.73 27.18
N ARG A 81 -1.55 8.68 28.46
CA ARG A 81 -2.79 9.30 28.96
C ARG A 81 -2.49 10.48 29.87
N ASN A 82 -3.07 11.63 29.56
CA ASN A 82 -3.04 12.82 30.42
C ASN A 82 -4.40 13.53 30.37
N GLY A 83 -5.03 13.71 31.54
CA GLY A 83 -6.30 14.43 31.66
C GLY A 83 -7.46 13.84 30.82
N GLY A 84 -7.50 12.51 30.65
CA GLY A 84 -8.50 11.82 29.83
C GLY A 84 -8.21 11.82 28.32
N ASN A 85 -7.18 12.55 27.88
CA ASN A 85 -6.76 12.59 26.48
C ASN A 85 -5.64 11.57 26.20
N GLU A 86 -5.69 10.96 25.03
CA GLU A 86 -4.68 10.05 24.51
C GLU A 86 -3.69 10.79 23.60
N TRP A 87 -2.40 10.56 23.84
CA TRP A 87 -1.29 11.21 23.14
C TRP A 87 -0.28 10.18 22.66
N TYR A 88 0.38 10.48 21.54
CA TYR A 88 1.50 9.69 21.01
C TYR A 88 2.73 10.58 20.90
N ALA A 89 3.88 10.01 21.24
CA ALA A 89 5.16 10.56 20.80
C ALA A 89 5.32 10.23 19.32
N THR A 90 5.51 11.26 18.51
CA THR A 90 5.62 11.18 17.06
C THR A 90 6.95 11.76 16.62
N ARG A 91 7.60 11.11 15.66
CA ARG A 91 8.90 11.50 15.12
C ARG A 91 8.76 11.95 13.67
N THR A 92 9.31 13.11 13.34
CA THR A 92 9.43 13.58 11.95
C THR A 92 10.53 12.81 11.21
N ALA A 93 10.62 13.00 9.89
CA ALA A 93 11.72 12.45 9.09
C ALA A 93 13.11 12.99 9.51
N SER A 94 13.18 14.23 10.02
CA SER A 94 14.40 14.84 10.57
C SER A 94 14.84 14.24 11.91
N GLY A 95 14.01 13.40 12.53
CA GLY A 95 14.28 12.78 13.82
C GLY A 95 13.73 13.54 15.03
N ASP A 96 13.12 14.70 14.82
CA ASP A 96 12.52 15.50 15.90
C ASP A 96 11.31 14.78 16.49
N VAL A 97 11.25 14.71 17.83
CA VAL A 97 10.16 14.06 18.55
C VAL A 97 9.25 15.12 19.16
N THR A 98 7.95 15.03 18.87
CA THR A 98 6.90 15.86 19.44
C THR A 98 5.74 15.01 19.96
N SER A 99 4.81 15.59 20.70
CA SER A 99 3.60 14.93 21.18
C SER A 99 2.38 15.35 20.35
N ASN A 100 1.63 14.39 19.81
CA ASN A 100 0.39 14.64 19.08
C ASN A 100 -0.78 13.89 19.72
N GLY A 101 -1.94 14.52 19.76
CA GLY A 101 -3.16 13.89 20.26
C GLY A 101 -3.67 12.81 19.29
N ALA A 102 -4.19 11.70 19.81
CA ALA A 102 -4.73 10.61 19.00
C ALA A 102 -5.83 11.06 18.01
N GLY A 103 -6.60 12.08 18.40
CA GLY A 103 -7.69 12.66 17.61
C GLY A 103 -7.23 13.51 16.42
N VAL A 104 -5.96 13.95 16.39
CA VAL A 104 -5.40 14.77 15.30
C VAL A 104 -4.47 13.97 14.39
N LEU A 105 -4.36 12.66 14.60
CA LEU A 105 -3.57 11.75 13.79
C LEU A 105 -4.50 10.85 12.97
N VAL A 106 -4.14 10.67 11.71
CA VAL A 106 -4.79 9.78 10.75
C VAL A 106 -3.76 8.71 10.37
N ALA A 107 -4.19 7.45 10.28
CA ALA A 107 -3.32 6.40 9.74
C ALA A 107 -2.90 6.78 8.32
N VAL A 108 -1.62 6.61 8.01
CA VAL A 108 -1.17 6.55 6.62
C VAL A 108 -1.22 5.07 6.26
N ASP A 109 -1.77 4.74 5.10
CA ASP A 109 -1.64 3.37 4.59
C ASP A 109 -0.16 2.98 4.62
N PRO A 110 0.18 1.76 5.10
CA PRO A 110 1.56 1.38 5.28
C PRO A 110 2.31 1.64 3.98
N GLU A 111 3.34 2.46 4.08
CA GLU A 111 4.32 2.68 3.01
C GLU A 111 4.74 1.28 2.55
N PRO A 112 4.52 0.92 1.27
CA PRO A 112 4.79 -0.43 0.80
C PRO A 112 6.22 -0.79 1.18
N ALA A 113 6.38 -2.00 1.71
CA ALA A 113 7.62 -2.44 2.31
C ALA A 113 8.78 -2.10 1.37
N GLN A 114 9.70 -1.25 1.85
CA GLN A 114 10.91 -0.89 1.12
C GLN A 114 11.65 -2.18 0.78
N ASP A 115 11.55 -2.64 -0.46
CA ASP A 115 12.40 -3.71 -0.94
C ASP A 115 13.79 -3.10 -1.15
N LYS A 116 14.64 -3.23 -0.12
CA LYS A 116 16.02 -2.74 -0.15
C LYS A 116 16.86 -3.46 -1.22
N ASP A 117 16.33 -4.55 -1.80
CA ASP A 117 16.98 -5.35 -2.84
C ASP A 117 16.49 -4.96 -4.25
N VAL A 118 16.15 -3.69 -4.47
CA VAL A 118 15.93 -3.16 -5.82
C VAL A 118 17.25 -3.13 -6.57
N LYS A 119 17.28 -3.72 -7.77
CA LYS A 119 18.43 -3.74 -8.67
C LYS A 119 18.08 -3.17 -10.03
N VAL A 120 19.11 -2.83 -10.82
CA VAL A 120 18.95 -2.47 -12.23
C VAL A 120 18.22 -3.59 -12.97
N GLY A 121 17.22 -3.21 -13.76
CA GLY A 121 16.33 -4.13 -14.48
C GLY A 121 15.05 -4.49 -13.73
N ASP A 122 14.95 -4.21 -12.43
CA ASP A 122 13.68 -4.38 -11.71
C ASP A 122 12.65 -3.35 -12.20
N VAL A 123 11.37 -3.67 -12.01
CA VAL A 123 10.27 -2.75 -12.27
C VAL A 123 9.81 -2.15 -10.94
N VAL A 124 9.58 -0.84 -10.94
CA VAL A 124 9.04 -0.12 -9.79
C VAL A 124 7.75 0.59 -10.17
N ARG A 125 6.85 0.74 -9.19
CA ARG A 125 5.59 1.49 -9.31
C ARG A 125 5.66 2.74 -8.45
N ILE A 126 5.34 3.90 -9.02
CA ILE A 126 5.30 5.17 -8.31
C ILE A 126 4.07 5.23 -7.39
N LEU A 127 4.24 5.74 -6.19
CA LEU A 127 3.20 5.73 -5.15
C LEU A 127 2.40 7.04 -5.05
N GLU A 128 2.97 8.13 -5.54
CA GLU A 128 2.36 9.46 -5.47
C GLU A 128 2.46 10.22 -6.78
N ASP A 129 1.48 11.09 -7.01
CA ASP A 129 1.52 12.06 -8.10
C ASP A 129 2.69 13.04 -7.89
N GLU A 130 3.33 13.41 -8.99
CA GLU A 130 4.42 14.38 -8.99
C GLU A 130 5.58 14.01 -8.05
N ALA A 131 5.82 12.71 -7.85
CA ALA A 131 6.85 12.18 -6.97
C ALA A 131 8.21 12.86 -7.25
N PHE A 132 8.78 13.50 -6.24
CA PHE A 132 10.03 14.27 -6.36
C PHE A 132 10.00 15.36 -7.46
N ASN A 133 8.83 15.98 -7.69
CA ASN A 133 8.50 16.88 -8.79
C ASN A 133 8.67 16.24 -10.19
N ALA A 134 8.73 14.92 -10.31
CA ALA A 134 8.74 14.29 -11.63
C ALA A 134 7.37 14.46 -12.29
N ASP A 135 7.32 14.48 -13.62
CA ASP A 135 6.05 14.48 -14.36
C ASP A 135 5.51 13.05 -14.43
N VAL A 136 5.01 12.55 -13.30
CA VAL A 136 4.54 11.17 -13.10
C VAL A 136 3.26 11.13 -12.27
N LYS A 137 2.53 10.03 -12.38
CA LYS A 137 1.31 9.72 -11.64
C LYS A 137 1.48 8.50 -10.76
N ALA A 138 0.73 8.48 -9.65
CA ALA A 138 0.62 7.30 -8.82
C ALA A 138 0.15 6.11 -9.67
N GLY A 139 0.88 4.99 -9.60
CA GLY A 139 0.64 3.80 -10.39
C GLY A 139 1.46 3.68 -11.68
N ASP A 140 2.22 4.71 -12.07
CA ASP A 140 3.15 4.64 -13.20
C ASP A 140 4.26 3.62 -12.94
N LEU A 141 4.68 2.93 -14.00
CA LEU A 141 5.64 1.83 -13.93
C LEU A 141 6.90 2.17 -14.70
N PHE A 142 8.06 1.91 -14.08
CA PHE A 142 9.36 2.17 -14.68
C PHE A 142 10.33 1.01 -14.48
N VAL A 143 11.21 0.80 -15.46
CA VAL A 143 12.37 -0.07 -15.31
C VAL A 143 13.51 0.71 -14.67
N VAL A 144 14.10 0.18 -13.60
CA VAL A 144 15.27 0.75 -12.94
C VAL A 144 16.48 0.67 -13.88
N LYS A 145 17.02 1.82 -14.27
CA LYS A 145 18.16 1.95 -15.19
C LYS A 145 19.49 2.07 -14.46
N ALA A 146 19.49 2.72 -13.31
CA ALA A 146 20.66 2.83 -12.45
C ALA A 146 20.26 3.00 -10.99
N LEU A 147 21.16 2.62 -10.10
CA LEU A 147 21.12 3.01 -8.70
C LEU A 147 22.10 4.16 -8.51
N THR A 148 21.65 5.24 -7.91
CA THR A 148 22.51 6.37 -7.53
C THR A 148 22.40 6.58 -6.03
N THR A 149 23.34 7.31 -5.44
CA THR A 149 23.11 7.89 -4.13
C THR A 149 22.73 9.35 -4.25
N ASP A 150 22.17 9.92 -3.19
CA ASP A 150 22.10 11.36 -3.01
C ASP A 150 23.52 11.98 -2.89
N PHE A 151 23.58 13.30 -2.78
CA PHE A 151 24.85 14.04 -2.71
C PHE A 151 25.72 13.61 -1.51
N TYR A 152 25.10 13.18 -0.42
CA TYR A 152 25.79 12.76 0.80
C TYR A 152 26.12 11.27 0.83
N GLY A 153 25.69 10.47 -0.16
CA GLY A 153 25.94 9.03 -0.18
C GLY A 153 25.09 8.23 0.81
N THR A 154 24.03 8.83 1.35
CA THR A 154 23.23 8.31 2.46
C THR A 154 21.96 7.59 2.02
N GLU A 155 21.43 7.93 0.85
CA GLU A 155 20.16 7.41 0.34
C GLU A 155 20.34 6.86 -1.08
N ILE A 156 20.05 5.56 -1.27
CA ILE A 156 20.00 4.95 -2.61
C ILE A 156 18.72 5.41 -3.30
N ARG A 157 18.85 5.91 -4.53
CA ARG A 157 17.75 6.30 -5.40
C ARG A 157 17.76 5.47 -6.66
N VAL A 158 16.57 5.21 -7.19
CA VAL A 158 16.41 4.55 -8.49
C VAL A 158 16.36 5.62 -9.56
N LYS A 159 17.17 5.46 -10.61
CA LYS A 159 17.08 6.26 -11.82
C LYS A 159 16.30 5.51 -12.88
N VAL A 160 15.39 6.22 -13.54
CA VAL A 160 14.57 5.70 -14.63
C VAL A 160 14.60 6.66 -15.81
N ASP A 161 14.33 6.14 -17.00
CA ASP A 161 14.12 6.98 -18.18
C ASP A 161 12.75 7.65 -18.09
N ALA A 162 12.69 8.93 -18.44
CA ALA A 162 11.43 9.66 -18.49
C ALA A 162 10.64 9.32 -19.76
N GLU A 163 9.32 9.48 -19.72
CA GLU A 163 8.50 9.31 -20.91
C GLU A 163 8.77 10.39 -21.96
N ALA A 164 8.44 10.10 -23.22
CA ALA A 164 8.60 11.04 -24.31
C ALA A 164 7.76 12.30 -24.08
N GLY A 165 8.38 13.47 -24.18
CA GLY A 165 7.74 14.77 -23.93
C GLY A 165 7.89 15.28 -22.50
N ALA A 166 8.45 14.49 -21.58
CA ALA A 166 8.77 14.96 -20.24
C ALA A 166 9.83 16.08 -20.26
N ARG A 167 9.80 16.93 -19.22
CA ARG A 167 10.73 18.06 -19.05
C ARG A 167 12.19 17.68 -18.79
N MET A 168 12.46 16.42 -18.45
CA MET A 168 13.79 15.85 -18.24
C MET A 168 13.85 14.50 -18.95
N THR A 169 15.05 13.99 -19.21
CA THR A 169 15.26 12.68 -19.84
C THR A 169 15.28 11.53 -18.84
N GLN A 170 15.52 11.82 -17.55
CA GLN A 170 15.58 10.82 -16.49
C GLN A 170 15.04 11.40 -15.18
N TRP A 171 14.43 10.52 -14.38
CA TRP A 171 13.99 10.81 -13.02
C TRP A 171 14.80 10.01 -12.02
N ALA A 172 14.95 10.55 -10.81
CA ALA A 172 15.54 9.84 -9.68
C ALA A 172 14.55 9.85 -8.52
N PHE A 173 14.08 8.66 -8.14
CA PHE A 173 13.08 8.50 -7.09
C PHE A 173 13.74 8.00 -5.81
N ARG A 174 13.27 8.53 -4.67
CA ARG A 174 13.69 8.09 -3.34
C ARG A 174 12.97 6.78 -2.99
N PRO A 175 13.49 5.96 -2.07
CA PRO A 175 12.88 4.68 -1.70
C PRO A 175 11.41 4.78 -1.27
N GLN A 176 10.98 5.90 -0.70
CA GLN A 176 9.59 6.16 -0.29
C GLN A 176 8.64 6.50 -1.45
N ASP A 177 9.18 6.84 -2.62
CA ASP A 177 8.39 7.33 -3.75
C ASP A 177 7.89 6.16 -4.63
N PHE A 178 8.36 4.93 -4.38
CA PHE A 178 8.06 3.76 -5.21
C PHE A 178 7.96 2.45 -4.41
N GLU A 179 7.30 1.45 -5.00
CA GLU A 179 7.39 0.04 -4.60
C GLU A 179 7.99 -0.81 -5.72
N LYS A 180 8.65 -1.92 -5.37
CA LYS A 180 9.10 -2.89 -6.38
C LYS A 180 7.93 -3.78 -6.81
N VAL A 181 7.78 -3.98 -8.11
CA VAL A 181 6.75 -4.83 -8.68
C VAL A 181 7.32 -6.23 -8.96
N ALA A 182 6.57 -7.26 -8.58
CA ALA A 182 6.97 -8.63 -8.82
C ALA A 182 7.04 -8.93 -10.32
N ALA A 183 8.10 -9.64 -10.74
CA ALA A 183 8.39 -9.86 -12.17
C ALA A 183 7.30 -10.67 -12.90
N ASP A 184 6.51 -11.48 -12.18
CA ASP A 184 5.38 -12.23 -12.72
C ASP A 184 4.12 -11.37 -12.95
N LYS A 185 4.13 -10.11 -12.49
CA LYS A 185 3.01 -9.16 -12.65
C LYS A 185 3.21 -8.18 -13.79
N VAL A 186 4.37 -8.17 -14.42
CA VAL A 186 4.71 -7.18 -15.44
C VAL A 186 5.42 -7.82 -16.62
N ALA A 187 5.32 -7.18 -17.78
CA ALA A 187 6.09 -7.50 -18.96
C ALA A 187 6.82 -6.25 -19.45
N VAL A 188 8.03 -6.41 -19.97
CA VAL A 188 8.80 -5.31 -20.57
C VAL A 188 8.98 -5.62 -22.05
N VAL A 189 8.46 -4.75 -22.91
CA VAL A 189 8.62 -4.83 -24.37
C VAL A 189 9.15 -3.49 -24.87
N ASP A 190 10.28 -3.52 -25.56
CA ASP A 190 10.97 -2.32 -26.08
C ASP A 190 11.18 -1.22 -25.02
N GLY A 191 11.47 -1.63 -23.78
CA GLY A 191 11.70 -0.74 -22.65
C GLY A 191 10.44 -0.17 -22.00
N LYS A 192 9.25 -0.43 -22.55
CA LYS A 192 7.96 -0.06 -21.97
C LYS A 192 7.44 -1.18 -21.08
N VAL A 193 6.90 -0.81 -19.91
CA VAL A 193 6.38 -1.75 -18.92
C VAL A 193 4.86 -1.90 -19.07
N TYR A 194 4.39 -3.13 -19.00
CA TYR A 194 2.98 -3.50 -19.05
C TYR A 194 2.61 -4.27 -17.78
N ASP A 195 1.65 -3.76 -17.00
CA ASP A 195 1.01 -4.42 -15.86
C ASP A 195 0.06 -5.51 -16.35
N LEU A 196 0.37 -6.77 -16.06
CA LEU A 196 -0.43 -7.92 -16.49
C LEU A 196 -1.74 -8.07 -15.71
N SER A 197 -1.97 -7.25 -14.69
CA SER A 197 -3.27 -7.14 -14.01
C SER A 197 -4.16 -6.04 -14.57
N ALA A 198 -3.61 -5.18 -15.43
CA ALA A 198 -4.35 -4.10 -16.06
C ALA A 198 -4.97 -4.51 -17.39
N ARG A 199 -5.88 -3.66 -17.87
CA ARG A 199 -6.38 -3.71 -19.24
C ARG A 199 -5.77 -2.58 -20.04
N TYR A 200 -5.69 -2.80 -21.34
CA TYR A 200 -5.14 -1.84 -22.26
C TYR A 200 -6.11 -1.57 -23.39
N ARG A 201 -6.02 -0.38 -23.98
CA ARG A 201 -6.73 0.02 -25.18
C ARG A 201 -5.71 0.23 -26.29
N ASP A 202 -6.00 -0.31 -27.46
CA ASP A 202 -5.20 -0.06 -28.65
C ASP A 202 -5.66 1.20 -29.40
N GLN A 203 -5.02 1.48 -30.55
CA GLN A 203 -5.34 2.65 -31.37
C GLN A 203 -6.70 2.59 -32.06
N ASP A 204 -7.22 1.38 -32.28
CA ASP A 204 -8.54 1.14 -32.91
C ASP A 204 -9.67 1.23 -31.87
N GLY A 205 -9.28 1.23 -30.59
CA GLY A 205 -10.16 1.41 -29.45
C GLY A 205 -10.60 0.09 -28.82
N ASP A 206 -10.06 -1.05 -29.27
CA ASP A 206 -10.29 -2.37 -28.71
C ASP A 206 -9.53 -2.55 -27.40
N TYR A 207 -10.08 -3.40 -26.53
CA TYR A 207 -9.55 -3.67 -25.20
C TYR A 207 -8.76 -4.96 -25.20
N TRP A 208 -7.56 -4.91 -24.63
CA TRP A 208 -6.64 -6.02 -24.48
C TRP A 208 -6.47 -6.39 -23.01
N THR A 209 -6.47 -7.68 -22.74
CA THR A 209 -5.99 -8.28 -21.49
C THR A 209 -4.82 -9.18 -21.80
N PHE A 210 -3.81 -9.23 -20.92
CA PHE A 210 -2.62 -10.07 -21.09
C PHE A 210 -2.41 -11.00 -19.90
N LYS A 211 -1.78 -12.16 -20.13
CA LYS A 211 -1.26 -13.04 -19.08
C LYS A 211 -0.08 -13.86 -19.58
N ASP A 212 0.72 -14.39 -18.67
CA ASP A 212 1.73 -15.38 -19.01
C ASP A 212 1.09 -16.71 -19.41
N VAL A 213 1.51 -17.25 -20.55
CA VAL A 213 1.17 -18.60 -21.01
C VAL A 213 2.46 -19.31 -21.38
N ALA A 214 2.97 -20.10 -20.43
CA ALA A 214 4.20 -20.88 -20.56
C ALA A 214 5.45 -20.02 -20.85
N GLY A 215 5.61 -18.92 -20.12
CA GLY A 215 6.75 -18.01 -20.25
C GLY A 215 6.64 -17.02 -21.41
N ILE A 216 5.49 -16.98 -22.09
CA ILE A 216 5.21 -16.03 -23.17
C ILE A 216 3.97 -15.24 -22.78
N VAL A 217 4.12 -13.92 -22.68
CA VAL A 217 3.00 -13.02 -22.40
C VAL A 217 2.12 -12.93 -23.66
N ARG A 218 0.87 -13.36 -23.51
CA ARG A 218 -0.12 -13.40 -24.59
C ARG A 218 -1.36 -12.61 -24.20
N GLY A 219 -2.06 -12.10 -25.20
CA GLY A 219 -3.25 -11.28 -25.01
C GLY A 219 -4.41 -11.64 -25.92
N HIS A 220 -5.60 -11.19 -25.53
CA HIS A 220 -6.82 -11.36 -26.31
C HIS A 220 -7.56 -10.02 -26.39
N CYS A 221 -7.93 -9.61 -27.61
CA CYS A 221 -8.66 -8.37 -27.85
C CYS A 221 -10.18 -8.52 -27.68
N ALA A 222 -10.87 -7.44 -27.38
CA ALA A 222 -12.32 -7.37 -27.36
C ALA A 222 -12.81 -5.96 -27.69
N GLY A 223 -13.86 -5.86 -28.51
CA GLY A 223 -14.52 -4.58 -28.80
C GLY A 223 -15.31 -3.96 -27.63
N SER A 224 -15.23 -4.53 -26.42
CA SER A 224 -15.84 -3.97 -25.23
C SER A 224 -14.91 -4.10 -24.03
N ASN A 225 -15.07 -3.20 -23.05
CA ASN A 225 -14.21 -3.12 -21.87
C ASN A 225 -14.50 -4.24 -20.86
N ARG A 226 -14.15 -5.48 -21.22
CA ARG A 226 -14.33 -6.70 -20.41
C ARG A 226 -13.01 -7.45 -20.26
N ASP A 227 -12.87 -8.15 -19.15
CA ASP A 227 -11.76 -9.08 -18.93
C ASP A 227 -11.94 -10.31 -19.84
N THR A 228 -10.95 -10.57 -20.68
CA THR A 228 -10.89 -11.71 -21.61
C THR A 228 -9.82 -12.73 -21.22
N SER A 229 -9.24 -12.63 -20.03
CA SER A 229 -8.15 -13.49 -19.54
C SER A 229 -8.45 -14.99 -19.64
N ALA A 230 -9.72 -15.38 -19.50
CA ALA A 230 -10.18 -16.77 -19.64
C ALA A 230 -9.99 -17.34 -21.06
N TYR A 231 -9.95 -16.50 -22.09
CA TYR A 231 -9.80 -16.91 -23.49
C TYR A 231 -8.34 -16.92 -23.97
N ILE A 232 -7.41 -16.41 -23.16
CA ILE A 232 -5.99 -16.36 -23.53
C ILE A 232 -5.38 -17.76 -23.41
N GLY A 233 -4.83 -18.25 -24.51
CA GLY A 233 -4.18 -19.56 -24.63
C GLY A 233 -2.92 -19.52 -25.49
N ALA A 234 -2.36 -20.69 -25.78
CA ALA A 234 -1.08 -20.82 -26.51
C ALA A 234 -1.09 -20.28 -27.96
N TYR A 235 -2.28 -20.02 -28.52
CA TYR A 235 -2.47 -19.50 -29.87
C TYR A 235 -2.92 -18.03 -29.91
N SER A 236 -3.10 -17.40 -28.74
CA SER A 236 -3.42 -15.97 -28.65
C SER A 236 -2.21 -15.11 -29.04
N ASP A 237 -2.43 -13.89 -29.51
CA ASP A 237 -1.35 -12.99 -29.92
C ASP A 237 -0.36 -12.75 -28.78
N THR A 238 0.93 -12.66 -29.09
CA THR A 238 1.90 -12.24 -28.09
C THR A 238 1.73 -10.76 -27.78
N LEU A 239 2.17 -10.30 -26.61
CA LEU A 239 2.18 -8.88 -26.29
C LEU A 239 2.96 -8.07 -27.34
N SER A 240 4.11 -8.59 -27.79
CA SER A 240 4.91 -7.95 -28.83
C SER A 240 4.17 -7.85 -30.16
N ASP A 241 3.46 -8.90 -30.60
CA ASP A 241 2.66 -8.88 -31.83
C ASP A 241 1.50 -7.88 -31.73
N ALA A 242 0.83 -7.84 -30.57
CA ALA A 242 -0.26 -6.91 -30.32
C ALA A 242 0.21 -5.44 -30.39
N ILE A 243 1.35 -5.12 -29.77
CA ILE A 243 1.94 -3.77 -29.84
C ILE A 243 2.36 -3.42 -31.27
N ALA A 244 3.01 -4.35 -31.97
CA ALA A 244 3.49 -4.13 -33.33
C ALA A 244 2.34 -3.90 -34.33
N SER A 245 1.21 -4.58 -34.13
CA SER A 245 0.08 -4.57 -35.06
C SER A 245 -0.95 -3.48 -34.73
N TYR A 246 -1.19 -3.21 -33.45
CA TYR A 246 -2.29 -2.35 -32.98
C TYR A 246 -1.82 -1.09 -32.24
N GLY A 247 -0.52 -0.83 -32.25
CA GLY A 247 0.08 0.41 -31.77
C GLY A 247 0.40 0.40 -30.27
N PRO A 248 0.92 1.52 -29.73
CA PRO A 248 1.25 1.58 -28.33
C PRO A 248 -0.02 1.44 -27.49
N LEU A 249 -0.14 0.32 -26.78
CA LEU A 249 -1.30 0.08 -25.94
C LEU A 249 -1.29 1.04 -24.73
N VAL A 250 -2.46 1.60 -24.43
CA VAL A 250 -2.68 2.58 -23.36
C VAL A 250 -3.45 1.92 -22.23
N ARG A 251 -2.97 2.03 -20.99
CA ARG A 251 -3.64 1.46 -19.82
C ARG A 251 -5.03 2.10 -19.63
N VAL A 252 -6.03 1.30 -19.27
CA VAL A 252 -7.43 1.72 -18.99
C VAL A 252 -7.76 1.57 -17.51
#